data_AF-A0A9W6YNK2-F1
#
_entry.id   AF-A0A9W6YNK2-F1
#
_cell.length_a   1.000
_cell.length_b   1.000
_cell.length_c   1.000
_cell.angle_alpha   90.00
_cell.angle_beta   90.00
_cell.angle_gamma   90.00
#
_symmetry.space_group_name_H-M   'P 1'
#
loop_
_entity.id
_entity.type
_entity.pdbx_description
1 polymer ?
#
loop_
_entity_poly.entity_id
_entity_poly.type
_entity_poly.pdbx_seq_one_letter_code
_entity_poly.pdbx_strand_id
1 'polypeptide(L)'
;MPHYAGVDVILGTDFMIPVGVRLDLFRSTMTNPEEVVVPLIKSQREVDEQSSAKHVPGSPNDALDVPAGSVVEFKLQRNSPIWITHDLWVRRTNSLVPTVRFDRSGRPSHVKVTNVSNRRVWCPAHFIFVWWVPNDDLPLDGGYVQMHTREYRDWQVLAFAAATDGQLPCARRRKVSSSGRPAWTDL
;
A
#
# COMPACT_ATOMS: atom_id res chain seq x y z
N MET A 1 -34.76 7.66 3.92
CA MET A 1 -33.95 7.77 2.68
C MET A 1 -32.91 8.85 2.91
N PRO A 2 -31.61 8.54 3.06
CA PRO A 2 -30.59 9.58 3.17
C PRO A 2 -30.10 9.98 1.77
N HIS A 3 -30.27 11.26 1.44
CA HIS A 3 -29.66 11.88 0.28
C HIS A 3 -28.22 12.25 0.66
N TYR A 4 -27.23 11.49 0.16
CA TYR A 4 -25.85 11.97 0.13
C TYR A 4 -25.77 13.02 -0.98
N ALA A 5 -25.68 14.30 -0.61
CA ALA A 5 -25.25 15.34 -1.53
C ALA A 5 -23.81 15.00 -1.92
N GLY A 6 -23.58 14.65 -3.18
CA GLY A 6 -22.34 14.04 -3.69
C GLY A 6 -21.14 14.98 -3.72
N VAL A 7 -20.74 15.51 -2.57
CA VAL A 7 -19.51 16.27 -2.36
C VAL A 7 -18.95 15.92 -0.98
N ASP A 8 -17.80 15.25 -0.96
CA ASP A 8 -17.14 14.86 0.30
C ASP A 8 -16.36 16.04 0.93
N VAL A 9 -15.70 16.88 0.11
CA VAL A 9 -14.89 18.03 0.57
C VAL A 9 -14.88 19.13 -0.50
N ILE A 10 -14.90 20.40 -0.07
CA ILE A 10 -14.64 21.57 -0.93
C ILE A 10 -13.36 22.23 -0.44
N LEU A 11 -12.36 22.36 -1.31
CA LEU A 11 -11.06 22.96 -1.00
C LEU A 11 -10.91 24.30 -1.74
N GLY A 12 -10.57 25.36 -1.00
CA GLY A 12 -10.29 26.67 -1.56
C GLY A 12 -8.91 26.77 -2.19
N THR A 13 -8.76 27.68 -3.15
CA THR A 13 -7.47 27.94 -3.84
C THR A 13 -6.41 28.51 -2.90
N ASP A 14 -6.84 29.22 -1.86
CA ASP A 14 -6.01 29.73 -0.77
C ASP A 14 -5.29 28.62 0.01
N PHE A 15 -5.86 27.41 0.08
CA PHE A 15 -5.20 26.24 0.65
C PHE A 15 -4.32 25.49 -0.35
N MET A 16 -4.69 25.47 -1.64
CA MET A 16 -4.00 24.71 -2.68
C MET A 16 -2.72 25.39 -3.20
N ILE A 17 -2.75 26.72 -3.36
CA ILE A 17 -1.63 27.48 -3.94
C ILE A 17 -0.38 27.45 -3.05
N PRO A 18 -0.46 27.67 -1.71
CA PRO A 18 0.72 27.65 -0.85
C PRO A 18 1.37 26.27 -0.74
N VAL A 19 0.58 25.20 -0.85
CA VAL A 19 1.09 23.82 -0.87
C VAL A 19 1.65 23.43 -2.25
N GLY A 20 1.63 24.32 -3.24
CA GLY A 20 2.24 24.08 -4.55
C GLY A 20 1.43 23.16 -5.47
N VAL A 21 0.14 22.96 -5.18
CA VAL A 21 -0.77 22.23 -6.07
C VAL A 21 -1.04 23.07 -7.32
N ARG A 22 -0.93 22.46 -8.51
CA ARG A 22 -1.22 23.12 -9.78
C ARG A 22 -2.45 22.51 -10.43
N LEU A 23 -3.32 23.36 -10.98
CA LEU A 23 -4.51 22.93 -11.72
C LEU A 23 -4.27 23.12 -13.22
N ASP A 24 -4.30 22.03 -13.97
CA ASP A 24 -4.35 22.01 -15.42
C ASP A 24 -5.81 21.84 -15.87
N LEU A 25 -6.47 22.96 -16.14
CA LEU A 25 -7.86 22.97 -16.59
C LEU A 25 -8.01 22.46 -18.04
N PHE A 26 -6.94 22.49 -18.85
CA PHE A 26 -7.00 22.00 -20.23
C PHE A 26 -7.04 20.47 -20.27
N ARG A 27 -6.26 19.83 -19.39
CA ARG A 27 -6.27 18.37 -19.21
C ARG A 27 -7.27 17.90 -18.17
N SER A 28 -7.92 18.83 -17.47
CA SER A 28 -8.78 18.52 -16.33
C SER A 28 -8.02 17.69 -15.29
N THR A 29 -6.80 18.10 -14.94
CA THR A 29 -5.96 17.42 -13.95
C THR A 29 -5.41 18.40 -12.92
N MET A 30 -5.08 17.87 -11.75
CA MET A 30 -4.46 18.54 -10.62
C MET A 30 -3.14 17.85 -10.34
N THR A 31 -2.05 18.59 -10.24
CA THR A 31 -0.74 18.04 -9.84
C THR A 31 -0.38 18.49 -8.43
N ASN A 32 0.02 17.54 -7.60
CA ASN A 32 0.56 17.80 -6.27
C ASN A 32 2.07 18.16 -6.39
N PRO A 33 2.67 18.91 -5.44
CA PRO A 33 4.13 19.10 -5.38
C PRO A 33 4.95 17.80 -5.34
N GLU A 34 4.37 16.65 -4.97
CA GLU A 34 4.97 15.30 -5.11
C GLU A 34 4.72 14.67 -6.49
N GLU A 35 4.33 15.46 -7.51
CA GLU A 35 4.13 15.05 -8.91
C GLU A 35 2.95 14.09 -9.19
N VAL A 36 2.11 13.82 -8.19
CA VAL A 36 0.88 13.01 -8.37
C VAL A 36 -0.15 13.80 -9.18
N VAL A 37 -0.58 13.24 -10.32
CA VAL A 37 -1.59 13.82 -11.24
C VAL A 37 -2.97 13.23 -10.94
N VAL A 38 -3.96 14.09 -10.69
CA VAL A 38 -5.31 13.76 -10.22
C VAL A 38 -6.34 14.39 -11.16
N PRO A 39 -7.17 13.63 -11.91
CA PRO A 39 -8.21 14.20 -12.76
C PRO A 39 -9.30 14.96 -11.97
N LEU A 40 -9.70 16.14 -12.45
CA LEU A 40 -10.64 17.06 -11.80
C LEU A 40 -12.11 16.77 -12.12
N ILE A 41 -12.40 16.16 -13.27
CA ILE A 41 -13.76 15.90 -13.73
C ILE A 41 -13.87 14.42 -14.10
N LYS A 42 -14.35 13.61 -13.16
CA LYS A 42 -14.96 12.30 -13.45
C LYS A 42 -16.21 12.15 -12.62
N SER A 43 -17.34 11.90 -13.29
CA SER A 43 -18.59 11.59 -12.61
C SER A 43 -18.53 10.16 -12.08
N GLN A 44 -18.95 9.92 -10.84
CA GLN A 44 -18.91 8.60 -10.21
C GLN A 44 -19.70 7.50 -10.97
N ARG A 45 -20.59 7.91 -11.88
CA ARG A 45 -21.41 7.01 -12.71
C ARG A 45 -20.71 6.55 -14.00
N GLU A 46 -19.85 7.36 -14.62
CA GLU A 46 -19.05 6.93 -15.78
C GLU A 46 -17.88 6.02 -15.38
N VAL A 47 -17.45 6.16 -14.13
CA VAL A 47 -16.41 5.33 -13.51
C VAL A 47 -16.88 3.87 -13.37
N ASP A 48 -18.10 3.59 -12.90
CA ASP A 48 -18.53 2.20 -12.67
C ASP A 48 -18.71 1.36 -13.97
N GLU A 49 -19.21 1.94 -15.07
CA GLU A 49 -19.57 1.16 -16.27
C GLU A 49 -18.43 1.02 -17.31
N GLN A 50 -17.48 1.96 -17.37
CA GLN A 50 -16.37 1.92 -18.35
C GLN A 50 -14.98 1.72 -17.74
N SER A 51 -14.78 1.98 -16.44
CA SER A 51 -13.48 1.81 -15.78
C SER A 51 -13.30 0.41 -15.19
N SER A 52 -14.34 -0.21 -14.63
CA SER A 52 -14.26 -1.56 -14.03
C SER A 52 -13.66 -2.62 -14.99
N ALA A 53 -13.94 -2.52 -16.29
CA ALA A 53 -13.41 -3.44 -17.30
C ALA A 53 -11.95 -3.18 -17.73
N LYS A 54 -11.39 -1.99 -17.46
CA LYS A 54 -10.02 -1.60 -17.87
C LYS A 54 -9.02 -1.68 -16.72
N HIS A 55 -9.53 -1.63 -15.50
CA HIS A 55 -8.78 -1.74 -14.27
C HIS A 55 -8.46 -3.19 -13.95
N VAL A 56 -7.18 -3.54 -13.79
CA VAL A 56 -6.76 -4.92 -13.55
C VAL A 56 -6.32 -5.09 -12.09
N PRO A 57 -7.05 -5.86 -11.26
CA PRO A 57 -6.66 -6.10 -9.87
C PRO A 57 -5.53 -7.14 -9.77
N GLY A 58 -4.59 -6.88 -8.87
CA GLY A 58 -3.52 -7.77 -8.45
C GLY A 58 -3.77 -8.27 -7.03
N SER A 59 -4.56 -9.33 -6.91
CA SER A 59 -4.96 -9.91 -5.63
C SER A 59 -4.42 -11.34 -5.44
N PRO A 60 -4.25 -11.81 -4.19
CA PRO A 60 -4.05 -13.22 -3.90
C PRO A 60 -5.24 -14.04 -4.40
N ASN A 61 -4.99 -15.22 -4.98
CA ASN A 61 -6.06 -16.16 -5.34
C ASN A 61 -6.66 -16.82 -4.08
N ASP A 62 -5.80 -17.14 -3.12
CA ASP A 62 -6.17 -17.78 -1.86
C ASP A 62 -5.93 -16.83 -0.70
N ALA A 63 -6.61 -17.09 0.42
CA ALA A 63 -6.39 -16.34 1.64
C ALA A 63 -4.96 -16.59 2.16
N LEU A 64 -4.31 -15.52 2.62
CA LEU A 64 -2.93 -15.58 3.11
C LEU A 64 -2.92 -15.52 4.63
N ASP A 65 -2.29 -16.52 5.23
CA ASP A 65 -1.91 -16.50 6.65
C ASP A 65 -0.49 -15.95 6.77
N VAL A 66 -0.35 -14.75 7.34
CA VAL A 66 0.94 -14.08 7.47
C VAL A 66 1.32 -13.98 8.95
N PRO A 67 2.22 -14.85 9.44
CA PRO A 67 2.78 -14.74 10.79
C PRO A 67 3.42 -13.38 11.08
N ALA A 68 3.51 -13.02 12.36
CA ALA A 68 4.16 -11.78 12.81
C ALA A 68 5.61 -11.70 12.34
N GLY A 69 6.03 -10.56 11.78
CA GLY A 69 7.39 -10.35 11.28
C GLY A 69 7.79 -11.24 10.10
N SER A 70 6.84 -11.97 9.50
CA SER A 70 7.11 -12.85 8.36
C SER A 70 6.68 -12.21 7.04
N VAL A 71 7.17 -12.80 5.94
CA VAL A 71 6.87 -12.38 4.57
C VAL A 71 6.25 -13.55 3.83
N VAL A 72 5.12 -13.31 3.17
CA VAL A 72 4.45 -14.28 2.30
C VAL A 72 4.41 -13.71 0.89
N GLU A 73 4.69 -14.53 -0.12
CA GLU A 73 4.72 -14.11 -1.51
C GLU A 73 3.58 -14.78 -2.29
N PHE A 74 2.89 -13.99 -3.11
CA PHE A 74 1.90 -14.51 -4.06
C PHE A 74 2.21 -14.00 -5.47
N LYS A 75 1.80 -14.77 -6.47
CA LYS A 75 2.03 -14.48 -7.87
C LYS A 75 0.94 -13.58 -8.44
N LEU A 76 1.34 -12.54 -9.17
CA LEU A 76 0.41 -11.68 -9.91
C LEU A 76 -0.07 -12.39 -11.19
N GLN A 77 -1.29 -12.08 -11.60
CA GLN A 77 -1.82 -12.61 -12.85
C GLN A 77 -1.04 -12.04 -14.05
N ARG A 78 -0.83 -12.90 -15.07
CA ARG A 78 -0.02 -12.56 -16.24
C ARG A 78 -0.64 -11.52 -17.17
N ASN A 79 -1.92 -11.18 -16.97
CA ASN A 79 -2.66 -10.23 -17.79
C ASN A 79 -2.37 -8.77 -17.40
N SER A 80 -1.14 -8.50 -16.94
CA SER A 80 -0.72 -7.17 -16.57
C SER A 80 -0.65 -6.28 -17.81
N PRO A 81 -1.33 -5.12 -17.81
CA PRO A 81 -1.24 -4.16 -18.91
C PRO A 81 0.18 -3.58 -19.04
N ILE A 82 0.40 -2.87 -20.14
CA ILE A 82 1.69 -2.26 -20.45
C ILE A 82 1.84 -0.98 -19.61
N TRP A 83 3.01 -0.79 -19.00
CA TRP A 83 3.35 0.37 -18.15
C TRP A 83 3.22 1.73 -18.86
N ILE A 84 3.17 1.75 -20.20
CA ILE A 84 2.98 2.99 -20.97
C ILE A 84 1.54 3.49 -20.95
N THR A 85 0.57 2.61 -20.69
CA THR A 85 -0.86 2.95 -20.64
C THR A 85 -1.45 2.91 -19.24
N HIS A 86 -0.80 2.18 -18.32
CA HIS A 86 -1.28 1.99 -16.95
C HIS A 86 -0.15 2.15 -15.95
N ASP A 87 -0.47 2.83 -14.86
CA ASP A 87 0.35 2.94 -13.68
C ASP A 87 -0.03 1.88 -12.65
N LEU A 88 0.96 1.53 -11.84
CA LEU A 88 0.81 0.54 -10.79
C LEU A 88 0.62 1.19 -9.43
N TRP A 89 -0.57 1.00 -8.89
CA TRP A 89 -0.98 1.51 -7.60
C TRP A 89 -0.96 0.40 -6.56
N VAL A 90 -0.52 0.72 -5.35
CA VAL A 90 -0.32 -0.26 -4.29
C VAL A 90 -1.02 0.19 -3.02
N ARG A 91 -1.76 -0.72 -2.38
CA ARG A 91 -2.45 -0.48 -1.11
C ARG A 91 -1.85 -1.31 0.00
N ARG A 92 -1.45 -0.64 1.08
CA ARG A 92 -1.12 -1.32 2.34
C ARG A 92 -2.34 -1.42 3.26
N THR A 93 -2.23 -2.28 4.25
CA THR A 93 -3.07 -2.21 5.45
C THR A 93 -2.23 -1.71 6.63
N ASN A 94 -2.85 -1.53 7.79
CA ASN A 94 -2.14 -1.14 9.01
C ASN A 94 -1.10 -2.18 9.46
N SER A 95 -1.21 -3.42 9.01
CA SER A 95 -0.37 -4.53 9.43
C SER A 95 0.36 -5.24 8.30
N LEU A 96 -0.09 -5.09 7.05
CA LEU A 96 0.49 -5.73 5.87
C LEU A 96 1.02 -4.68 4.91
N VAL A 97 2.31 -4.76 4.61
CA VAL A 97 2.97 -3.90 3.64
C VAL A 97 3.35 -4.73 2.42
N PRO A 98 2.75 -4.44 1.24
CA PRO A 98 3.13 -5.08 -0.01
C PRO A 98 4.39 -4.47 -0.64
N THR A 99 5.21 -5.32 -1.22
CA THR A 99 6.39 -5.01 -2.01
C THR A 99 6.27 -5.75 -3.34
N VAL A 100 6.20 -5.00 -4.43
CA VAL A 100 6.07 -5.62 -5.76
C VAL A 100 7.44 -6.00 -6.32
N ARG A 101 7.51 -7.20 -6.91
CA ARG A 101 8.71 -7.78 -7.51
C ARG A 101 8.55 -7.85 -9.03
N PHE A 102 9.57 -7.34 -9.70
CA PHE A 102 9.65 -7.35 -11.16
C PHE A 102 10.43 -8.57 -11.63
N ASP A 103 10.00 -9.16 -12.74
CA ASP A 103 10.73 -10.20 -13.44
C ASP A 103 11.90 -9.62 -14.26
N ARG A 104 12.63 -10.50 -14.97
CA ARG A 104 13.76 -10.09 -15.82
C ARG A 104 13.37 -9.19 -16.99
N SER A 105 12.09 -9.15 -17.36
CA SER A 105 11.55 -8.28 -18.40
C SER A 105 11.08 -6.92 -17.88
N GLY A 106 11.23 -6.67 -16.58
CA GLY A 106 10.75 -5.44 -15.94
C GLY A 106 9.24 -5.45 -15.67
N ARG A 107 8.57 -6.60 -15.76
CA ARG A 107 7.13 -6.72 -15.49
C ARG A 107 6.90 -7.17 -14.05
N PRO A 108 5.94 -6.58 -13.31
CA PRO A 108 5.63 -7.03 -11.98
C PRO A 108 5.03 -8.45 -12.06
N SER A 109 5.57 -9.35 -11.26
CA SER A 109 5.32 -10.79 -11.36
C SER A 109 4.85 -11.39 -10.04
N HIS A 110 5.33 -10.85 -8.92
CA HIS A 110 5.00 -11.32 -7.59
C HIS A 110 4.83 -10.13 -6.66
N VAL A 111 4.04 -10.32 -5.61
CA VAL A 111 3.92 -9.38 -4.50
C VAL A 111 4.35 -10.08 -3.24
N LYS A 112 5.34 -9.51 -2.55
CA LYS A 112 5.72 -9.91 -1.20
C LYS A 112 4.91 -9.09 -0.23
N VAL A 113 4.16 -9.76 0.63
CA VAL A 113 3.37 -9.13 1.68
C VAL A 113 4.11 -9.35 2.99
N THR A 114 4.61 -8.28 3.58
CA THR A 114 5.32 -8.30 4.86
C THR A 114 4.36 -7.93 5.98
N ASN A 115 4.30 -8.76 7.01
CA ASN A 115 3.57 -8.43 8.22
C ASN A 115 4.46 -7.60 9.16
N VAL A 116 4.11 -6.32 9.29
CA VAL A 116 4.82 -5.37 10.17
C VAL A 116 4.29 -5.37 11.61
N SER A 117 3.21 -6.11 11.87
CA SER A 117 2.64 -6.22 13.22
C SER A 117 3.27 -7.37 14.01
N ASN A 118 3.10 -7.32 15.33
CA ASN A 118 3.51 -8.39 16.24
C ASN A 118 2.47 -9.52 16.37
N ARG A 119 1.43 -9.53 15.52
CA ARG A 119 0.36 -10.54 15.54
C ARG A 119 0.30 -11.27 14.21
N ARG A 120 -0.20 -12.50 14.23
CA ARG A 120 -0.58 -13.20 13.01
C ARG A 120 -1.74 -12.45 12.36
N VAL A 121 -1.65 -12.23 11.05
CA VAL A 121 -2.66 -11.50 10.28
C VAL A 121 -3.19 -12.41 9.19
N TRP A 122 -4.51 -12.49 9.12
CA TRP A 122 -5.22 -13.18 8.05
C TRP A 122 -5.60 -12.17 6.97
N CYS A 123 -5.15 -12.41 5.75
CA CYS A 123 -5.56 -11.65 4.58
C CYS A 123 -6.59 -12.45 3.78
N PRO A 124 -7.80 -11.90 3.54
CA PRO A 124 -8.79 -12.54 2.68
C PRO A 124 -8.27 -12.82 1.27
N ALA A 125 -8.79 -13.88 0.66
CA ALA A 125 -8.64 -14.10 -0.78
C ALA A 125 -9.21 -12.90 -1.55
N HIS A 126 -8.64 -12.61 -2.72
CA HIS A 126 -9.06 -11.51 -3.59
C HIS A 126 -8.92 -10.10 -2.99
N PHE A 127 -8.21 -9.93 -1.87
CA PHE A 127 -7.84 -8.61 -1.38
C PHE A 127 -6.92 -7.91 -2.39
N ILE A 128 -7.29 -6.70 -2.83
CA ILE A 128 -6.59 -5.99 -3.90
C ILE A 128 -5.41 -5.20 -3.33
N PHE A 129 -4.23 -5.83 -3.25
CA PHE A 129 -3.00 -5.15 -2.85
C PHE A 129 -2.44 -4.25 -3.95
N VAL A 130 -2.64 -4.65 -5.20
CA VAL A 130 -2.08 -3.97 -6.37
C VAL A 130 -3.19 -3.71 -7.35
N TRP A 131 -3.16 -2.55 -7.99
CA TRP A 131 -4.16 -2.12 -8.94
C TRP A 131 -3.48 -1.48 -10.15
N TRP A 132 -3.74 -2.01 -11.33
CA TRP A 132 -3.39 -1.35 -12.59
C TRP A 132 -4.45 -0.34 -12.97
N VAL A 133 -4.07 0.93 -12.98
CA VAL A 133 -4.96 2.06 -13.24
C VAL A 133 -4.44 2.76 -14.50
N PRO A 134 -5.29 3.04 -15.50
CA PRO A 134 -4.89 3.84 -16.66
C PRO A 134 -4.28 5.18 -16.23
N ASN A 135 -3.28 5.70 -16.95
CA ASN A 135 -2.53 6.89 -16.54
C ASN A 135 -3.40 8.15 -16.36
N ASP A 136 -4.56 8.22 -17.00
CA ASP A 136 -5.52 9.31 -16.89
C ASP A 136 -6.62 9.04 -15.86
N ASP A 137 -6.44 8.07 -14.96
CA ASP A 137 -7.44 7.61 -14.01
C ASP A 137 -6.91 7.47 -12.58
N LEU A 138 -7.83 7.36 -11.62
CA LEU A 138 -7.52 7.16 -10.21
C LEU A 138 -8.09 5.83 -9.72
N PRO A 139 -7.46 5.21 -8.71
CA PRO A 139 -8.05 4.06 -8.04
C PRO A 139 -9.39 4.46 -7.39
N LEU A 140 -10.38 3.57 -7.48
CA LEU A 140 -11.74 3.81 -6.98
C LEU A 140 -11.79 3.96 -5.44
N ASP A 141 -10.84 3.30 -4.77
CA ASP A 141 -10.74 3.24 -3.32
C ASP A 141 -9.59 4.13 -2.82
N GLY A 142 -9.75 4.70 -1.63
CA GLY A 142 -8.67 5.40 -0.93
C GLY A 142 -7.57 4.47 -0.39
N GLY A 143 -6.36 5.03 -0.23
CA GLY A 143 -5.22 4.33 0.39
C GLY A 143 -4.33 3.55 -0.59
N TYR A 144 -4.52 3.77 -1.88
CA TYR A 144 -3.59 3.34 -2.92
C TYR A 144 -2.56 4.44 -3.19
N VAL A 145 -1.31 4.01 -3.40
CA VAL A 145 -0.16 4.87 -3.62
C VAL A 145 0.61 4.38 -4.84
N GLN A 146 1.02 5.29 -5.72
CA GLN A 146 1.85 4.96 -6.88
C GLN A 146 3.26 4.54 -6.45
N MET A 147 3.86 3.59 -7.15
CA MET A 147 5.18 3.05 -6.79
C MET A 147 6.33 4.05 -6.82
N HIS A 148 6.24 5.10 -7.64
CA HIS A 148 7.31 6.08 -7.80
C HIS A 148 7.27 7.19 -6.75
N THR A 149 6.24 7.21 -5.90
CA THR A 149 6.08 8.23 -4.85
C THR A 149 6.99 7.95 -3.65
N ARG A 150 7.25 9.01 -2.88
CA ARG A 150 7.99 8.92 -1.63
C ARG A 150 7.24 8.07 -0.60
N GLU A 151 5.92 8.16 -0.56
CA GLU A 151 5.08 7.39 0.35
C GLU A 151 5.29 5.89 0.21
N TYR A 152 5.34 5.38 -1.02
CA TYR A 152 5.63 3.97 -1.27
C TYR A 152 7.04 3.60 -0.79
N ARG A 153 8.03 4.46 -1.03
CA ARG A 153 9.41 4.25 -0.54
C ARG A 153 9.47 4.16 0.98
N ASP A 154 8.74 5.01 1.69
CA ASP A 154 8.66 4.96 3.16
C ASP A 154 8.00 3.67 3.64
N TRP A 155 6.99 3.17 2.93
CA TRP A 155 6.43 1.84 3.23
C TRP A 155 7.46 0.73 3.03
N GLN A 156 8.30 0.81 2.01
CA GLN A 156 9.36 -0.19 1.79
C GLN A 156 10.38 -0.21 2.93
N VAL A 157 10.65 0.92 3.58
CA VAL A 157 11.49 0.97 4.80
C VAL A 157 10.86 0.16 5.93
N LEU A 158 9.53 0.27 6.13
CA LEU A 158 8.81 -0.51 7.15
C LEU A 158 8.85 -2.01 6.86
N ALA A 159 8.61 -2.40 5.60
CA ALA A 159 8.67 -3.79 5.19
C ALA A 159 10.09 -4.38 5.38
N PHE A 160 11.12 -3.59 5.08
CA PHE A 160 12.51 -4.02 5.27
C PHE A 160 12.85 -4.21 6.75
N ALA A 161 12.46 -3.26 7.62
CA ALA A 161 12.68 -3.36 9.05
C ALA A 161 12.00 -4.61 9.65
N ALA A 162 10.72 -4.83 9.32
CA ALA A 162 9.96 -5.97 9.83
C ALA A 162 10.51 -7.32 9.36
N ALA A 163 10.94 -7.42 8.09
CA ALA A 163 11.56 -8.64 7.57
C ALA A 163 12.91 -8.92 8.25
N THR A 164 13.66 -7.88 8.62
CA THR A 164 14.95 -8.02 9.29
C THR A 164 14.78 -8.41 10.76
N ASP A 165 13.81 -7.81 11.46
CA ASP A 165 13.50 -8.13 12.86
C ASP A 165 12.97 -9.55 13.04
N GLY A 166 12.20 -10.07 12.07
CA GLY A 166 11.73 -11.46 12.06
C GLY A 166 12.85 -12.48 11.80
N GLN A 167 13.96 -12.06 11.18
CA GLN A 167 15.11 -12.91 10.86
C GLN A 167 16.13 -13.00 12.00
N LEU A 168 16.03 -12.15 13.02
CA LEU A 168 16.86 -12.26 14.22
C LEU A 168 16.46 -13.53 14.98
N PRO A 169 17.36 -14.54 15.12
CA PRO A 169 17.14 -15.59 16.08
C PRO A 169 16.94 -14.92 17.43
N CYS A 170 15.97 -15.40 18.21
CA CYS A 170 15.69 -14.95 19.57
C CYS A 170 16.88 -15.26 20.49
N ALA A 171 18.00 -14.57 20.31
CA ALA A 171 19.19 -14.65 21.13
C ALA A 171 19.22 -13.37 21.98
N ARG A 172 18.99 -13.56 23.28
CA ARG A 172 18.99 -12.57 24.38
C ARG A 172 17.76 -11.64 24.45
N ARG A 173 16.62 -12.20 24.84
CA ARG A 173 15.95 -11.65 26.04
C ARG A 173 16.61 -12.27 27.27
N ARG A 174 17.72 -11.67 27.74
CA ARG A 174 18.15 -11.90 29.12
C ARG A 174 17.02 -11.38 30.01
N LYS A 175 16.28 -12.30 30.64
CA LYS A 175 15.55 -11.97 31.87
C LYS A 175 16.60 -11.44 32.84
N VAL A 176 16.61 -10.13 33.07
CA VAL A 176 17.20 -9.59 34.29
C VAL A 176 16.22 -9.96 35.39
N SER A 177 16.43 -11.12 36.02
CA SER A 177 15.77 -11.45 37.28
C SER A 177 16.45 -10.63 38.38
N SER A 178 15.84 -9.50 38.74
CA SER A 178 16.15 -8.81 40.00
C SER A 178 15.37 -9.48 41.13
N SER A 179 16.07 -10.28 41.94
CA SER A 179 15.79 -10.58 43.36
C SER A 179 16.93 -11.50 43.79
N GLY A 180 17.86 -11.06 44.62
CA GLY A 180 17.66 -10.79 46.03
C GLY A 180 18.38 -11.92 46.79
N ARG A 181 19.55 -11.60 47.37
CA ARG A 181 20.48 -12.54 48.02
C ARG A 181 19.80 -13.32 49.17
N PRO A 182 20.26 -14.54 49.47
CA PRO A 182 20.38 -14.98 50.86
C PRO A 182 21.86 -14.99 51.27
N ALA A 183 22.09 -14.38 52.43
CA ALA A 183 23.35 -14.39 53.14
C ALA A 183 23.73 -15.81 53.57
N TRP A 184 25.00 -16.16 53.40
CA TRP A 184 25.66 -17.17 54.21
C TRP A 184 26.90 -16.51 54.79
N THR A 185 26.89 -16.34 56.11
CA THR A 185 28.08 -16.15 56.93
C THR A 185 28.03 -17.21 58.01
N ASP A 186 29.18 -17.85 58.18
CA ASP A 186 29.47 -19.05 58.94
C ASP A 186 29.08 -18.99 60.43
N LEU A 187 28.63 -20.13 60.97
CA LEU A 187 29.09 -20.78 62.21
C LEU A 187 28.39 -22.14 62.40
#